data_AF-A0A951LDD5-F1
#
_entry.id   AF-A0A951LDD5-F1
#
_cell.length_a   1.000
_cell.length_b   1.000
_cell.length_c   1.000
_cell.angle_alpha   90.00
_cell.angle_beta   90.00
_cell.angle_gamma   90.00
#
_symmetry.space_group_name_H-M   'P 1'
#
loop_
_entity.id
_entity.type
_entity.pdbx_description
1 polymer ?
#
loop_
_entity_poly.entity_id
_entity_poly.type
_entity_poly.pdbx_seq_one_letter_code
_entity_poly.pdbx_strand_id
1 'polypeptide(L)' 'MNRRPKLTILAPDASPEEAAAVVAALERFMRETAPPPAPPATQQDPWQQAALREGVARHPSPPLPWE' A
#
# COMPACT_ATOMS: atom_id res chain seq x y z
N MET A 1 -20.99 27.43 4.55
CA MET A 1 -22.07 26.90 3.70
C MET A 1 -21.71 25.47 3.30
N ASN A 2 -22.24 24.47 4.01
CA ASN A 2 -21.86 23.06 3.82
C ASN A 2 -22.69 22.41 2.71
N ARG A 3 -22.09 22.18 1.53
CA ARG A 3 -22.69 21.41 0.43
C ARG A 3 -22.32 19.93 0.59
N ARG A 4 -22.97 19.22 1.50
CA ARG A 4 -22.85 17.75 1.52
C ARG A 4 -23.80 17.19 0.45
N PRO A 5 -23.30 16.40 -0.52
CA PRO A 5 -24.15 15.75 -1.51
C PRO A 5 -25.10 14.77 -0.80
N LYS A 6 -26.40 14.86 -1.11
CA LYS A 6 -27.40 13.86 -0.69
C LYS A 6 -27.16 12.60 -1.51
N LEU A 7 -26.70 11.53 -0.88
CA LEU A 7 -26.59 10.21 -1.48
C LEU A 7 -27.83 9.40 -1.08
N THR A 8 -28.54 8.86 -2.06
CA THR A 8 -29.69 7.98 -1.87
C THR A 8 -29.29 6.59 -2.32
N ILE A 9 -29.37 5.62 -1.41
CA ILE A 9 -29.16 4.21 -1.75
C ILE A 9 -30.42 3.75 -2.49
N LEU A 10 -30.25 3.38 -3.76
CA LEU A 10 -31.36 3.08 -4.69
C LEU A 10 -31.68 1.58 -4.81
N ALA A 11 -30.85 0.70 -4.25
CA ALA A 11 -31.08 -0.75 -4.27
C ALA A 11 -31.49 -1.24 -2.86
N PRO A 12 -32.42 -2.20 -2.75
CA PRO A 12 -32.61 -2.94 -1.49
C PRO A 12 -31.33 -3.71 -1.13
N ASP A 13 -31.25 -4.21 0.11
CA ASP A 13 -30.16 -5.10 0.52
C ASP A 13 -29.96 -6.20 -0.54
N ALA A 14 -28.71 -6.36 -1.00
CA ALA A 14 -28.37 -7.34 -2.03
C ALA A 14 -28.85 -8.73 -1.60
N SER A 15 -29.37 -9.51 -2.55
CA SER A 15 -29.71 -10.89 -2.24
C SER A 15 -28.44 -11.66 -1.82
N PRO A 16 -28.55 -12.72 -1.01
CA PRO A 16 -27.41 -13.55 -0.65
C PRO A 16 -26.62 -14.05 -1.88
N GLU A 17 -27.31 -14.33 -2.98
CA GLU A 17 -26.74 -14.78 -4.25
C GLU A 17 -25.97 -13.66 -4.95
N GLU A 18 -26.52 -12.44 -4.97
CA GLU A 18 -25.85 -11.26 -5.53
C GLU A 18 -24.58 -10.94 -4.74
N ALA A 19 -24.64 -10.98 -3.41
CA ALA A 19 -23.49 -10.78 -2.54
C ALA A 19 -22.40 -11.84 -2.81
N ALA A 20 -22.79 -13.12 -2.94
CA ALA A 20 -21.87 -14.20 -3.27
C ALA A 20 -21.23 -14.01 -4.66
N ALA A 21 -22.00 -13.56 -5.65
CA ALA A 21 -21.49 -13.29 -6.99
C ALA A 21 -20.44 -12.16 -7.00
N VAL A 22 -20.67 -11.08 -6.23
CA VAL A 22 -19.72 -9.98 -6.08
C VAL A 22 -18.43 -10.43 -5.40
N VAL A 23 -18.53 -11.21 -4.32
CA VAL A 23 -17.35 -11.75 -3.62
C VAL A 23 -16.55 -12.67 -4.54
N ALA A 24 -17.21 -13.59 -5.26
CA ALA A 24 -16.56 -14.49 -6.20
C ALA A 24 -15.85 -13.72 -7.33
N ALA A 25 -16.48 -12.66 -7.86
CA ALA A 25 -15.88 -11.80 -8.87
C ALA A 25 -14.65 -11.06 -8.33
N LEU A 26 -14.71 -10.55 -7.10
CA LEU A 26 -13.58 -9.87 -6.46
C LEU A 26 -12.41 -10.84 -6.20
N GLU A 27 -12.68 -12.02 -5.67
CA GLU A 27 -11.65 -13.05 -5.45
C GLU A 27 -10.96 -13.46 -6.76
N ARG A 28 -11.75 -13.62 -7.83
CA ARG A 28 -11.23 -13.91 -9.16
C ARG A 28 -10.35 -12.77 -9.67
N PHE A 29 -10.83 -11.52 -9.58
CA PHE A 29 -10.07 -10.34 -9.98
C PHE A 29 -8.74 -10.27 -9.23
N MET A 30 -8.75 -10.37 -7.90
CA MET A 30 -7.54 -10.33 -7.08
C MET A 30 -6.53 -11.41 -7.48
N ARG A 31 -7.01 -12.61 -7.84
CA ARG A 31 -6.16 -13.71 -8.30
C ARG A 31 -5.57 -13.45 -9.68
N GLU A 32 -6.37 -12.95 -10.61
CA GLU A 32 -5.95 -12.69 -11.99
C GLU A 32 -5.03 -11.45 -12.09
N THR A 33 -5.19 -10.47 -11.20
CA THR A 33 -4.42 -9.22 -11.23
C THR A 33 -3.37 -9.13 -10.12
N ALA A 34 -3.06 -10.23 -9.44
CA ALA A 34 -2.02 -10.23 -8.42
C ALA A 34 -0.68 -9.83 -9.06
N PRO A 35 0.05 -8.84 -8.49
CA PRO A 35 1.39 -8.54 -8.95
C PRO A 35 2.30 -9.77 -8.74
N PRO A 36 3.33 -9.95 -9.57
CA PRO A 36 4.29 -11.03 -9.35
C PRO A 36 4.93 -10.90 -7.96
N PRO A 37 5.26 -12.02 -7.30
CA PRO A 37 5.92 -11.99 -6.00
C PRO A 37 7.20 -11.16 -6.10
N ALA A 38 7.43 -10.32 -5.09
CA ALA A 38 8.63 -9.50 -5.04
C ALA A 38 9.87 -10.41 -5.07
N PRO A 39 10.93 -10.02 -5.79
CA PRO A 39 12.19 -10.76 -5.75
C PRO A 39 12.71 -10.83 -4.31
N PRO A 40 13.46 -11.89 -3.96
CA PRO A 40 14.08 -11.98 -2.64
C PRO A 40 14.95 -10.75 -2.40
N ALA A 41 14.93 -10.24 -1.17
CA ALA A 41 15.77 -9.11 -0.78
C ALA A 41 17.22 -9.45 -1.08
N THR A 42 17.89 -8.59 -1.86
CA THR A 42 19.33 -8.73 -2.08
C THR A 42 20.02 -8.59 -0.73
N GLN A 43 20.78 -9.62 -0.34
CA GLN A 43 21.62 -9.52 0.84
C GLN A 43 22.58 -8.35 0.63
N GLN A 44 22.46 -7.30 1.43
CA GLN A 44 23.35 -6.15 1.33
C GLN A 44 24.79 -6.60 1.55
N ASP A 45 25.69 -6.18 0.67
CA ASP A 45 27.12 -6.43 0.83
C ASP A 45 27.59 -5.85 2.17
N PRO A 46 28.24 -6.64 3.04
CA PRO A 46 28.76 -6.15 4.31
C PRO A 46 29.61 -4.87 4.19
N TRP A 47 30.37 -4.72 3.10
CA TRP A 47 31.17 -3.51 2.88
C TRP A 47 30.32 -2.30 2.49
N GLN A 48 29.27 -2.50 1.68
CA GLN A 48 28.27 -1.46 1.40
C GLN A 48 27.56 -1.01 2.69
N GLN A 49 27.19 -1.95 3.56
CA GLN A 49 26.58 -1.64 4.84
C GLN A 49 27.52 -0.86 5.75
N ALA A 50 28.81 -1.23 5.79
CA ALA A 50 29.84 -0.51 6.54
C ALA A 50 30.00 0.92 6.03
N ALA A 51 30.09 1.11 4.71
CA ALA A 51 30.22 2.43 4.08
C ALA A 51 29.01 3.34 4.38
N LEU A 52 27.78 2.81 4.35
CA LEU A 52 26.58 3.59 4.72
C LEU A 52 26.63 4.04 6.18
N ARG A 53 27.01 3.15 7.11
CA ARG A 53 27.11 3.50 8.53
C ARG A 53 28.19 4.54 8.79
N GLU A 54 29.35 4.39 8.16
CA GLU A 54 30.48 5.30 8.31
C GLU A 54 30.21 6.65 7.63
N GLY A 55 29.59 6.66 6.45
CA GLY A 55 29.24 7.87 5.70
C GLY A 55 28.14 8.71 6.37
N VAL A 56 27.12 8.07 6.95
CA VAL A 56 26.06 8.75 7.72
C VAL A 56 26.61 9.38 9.01
N ALA A 57 27.66 8.80 9.60
CA ALA A 57 28.33 9.39 10.77
C ALA A 57 29.30 10.54 10.41
N ARG A 58 29.69 10.69 9.14
CA ARG A 58 30.70 11.68 8.70
C ARG A 58 30.11 13.08 8.45
N HIS A 59 28.83 13.19 8.09
CA HIS A 59 28.18 14.49 7.92
C HIS A 59 27.23 14.75 9.09
N PRO A 60 27.38 15.87 9.83
CA PRO A 60 26.35 16.28 10.78
C PRO A 60 25.05 16.47 9.99
N SER A 61 23.98 15.82 10.45
CA SER A 61 22.65 16.05 9.90
C SER A 61 22.38 17.56 9.99
N PRO A 62 21.98 18.24 8.89
CA PRO A 62 21.54 19.62 9.01
C PRO A 62 20.36 19.66 10.00
N PRO A 63 20.23 20.74 10.79
CA PRO A 63 19.07 20.90 11.66
C PRO A 63 17.81 20.75 10.82
N LEU A 64 16.87 19.96 11.33
CA LEU A 64 15.56 19.82 10.69
C LEU A 64 14.88 21.19 10.66
N PRO A 65 14.12 21.53 9.61
CA PRO A 65 13.60 22.89 9.38
C PRO A 65 12.45 23.30 10.34
N TRP A 66 12.29 22.63 11.48
CA TRP A 66 11.24 22.88 12.46
C TRP A 66 11.75 22.84 13.91
N GLU A 67 13.03 23.15 14.13
CA GLU A 67 13.54 23.61 15.43
C GLU A 67 13.56 25.15 15.49
#